data_AF-A0A9D4KT95-F1
#
_entry.id   AF-A0A9D4KT95-F1
#
_cell.length_a   1.000
_cell.length_b   1.000
_cell.length_c   1.000
_cell.angle_alpha   90.00
_cell.angle_beta   90.00
_cell.angle_gamma   90.00
#
_symmetry.space_group_name_H-M   'P 1'
#
loop_
_entity.id
_entity.type
_entity.pdbx_description
1 polymer ?
#
loop_
_entity_poly.entity_id
_entity_poly.type
_entity_poly.pdbx_seq_one_letter_code
_entity_poly.pdbx_strand_id
1 'polypeptide(L)'
;MEKRSNDLYMELTQSGLLIFKGDLNYRKLVADLNWPASTPFVTSLQGFGPGPLVSLRALKADVVTRLREGQADEMQTRDSQWMINGNLAVMSFADKH
;
A
#
# COMPACT_ATOMS: atom_id res chain seq x y z
N MET A 1 12.53 -3.64 -7.63
CA MET A 1 12.18 -4.50 -8.79
C MET A 1 13.14 -4.24 -9.94
N GLU A 2 13.36 -2.97 -10.31
CA GLU A 2 14.33 -2.50 -11.31
C GLU A 2 15.65 -3.31 -11.38
N LYS A 3 16.37 -3.48 -10.26
CA LYS A 3 17.64 -4.22 -10.24
C LYS A 3 17.53 -5.75 -10.37
N ARG A 4 16.37 -6.34 -10.06
CA ARG A 4 16.18 -7.82 -9.99
C ARG A 4 15.44 -8.39 -11.20
N SER A 5 14.51 -7.64 -11.77
CA SER A 5 13.72 -8.00 -12.96
C SER A 5 13.42 -6.71 -13.70
N ASN A 6 14.42 -6.25 -14.44
CA ASN A 6 14.36 -4.99 -15.17
C ASN A 6 13.36 -5.05 -16.32
N ASP A 7 13.28 -6.20 -16.99
CA ASP A 7 12.30 -6.52 -18.04
C ASP A 7 10.86 -6.25 -17.59
N LEU A 8 10.46 -6.84 -16.45
CA LEU A 8 9.14 -6.62 -15.89
C LEU A 8 8.94 -5.18 -15.42
N TYR A 9 9.96 -4.56 -14.82
CA TYR A 9 9.87 -3.16 -14.41
C TYR A 9 9.59 -2.25 -15.60
N MET A 10 10.30 -2.45 -16.71
CA MET A 10 10.11 -1.71 -17.95
C MET A 10 8.73 -1.97 -18.56
N GLU A 11 8.23 -3.20 -18.55
CA GLU A 11 6.86 -3.52 -19.00
C GLU A 11 5.81 -2.74 -18.18
N LEU A 12 5.95 -2.70 -16.85
CA LEU A 12 5.05 -1.95 -15.98
C LEU A 12 5.06 -0.44 -16.29
N THR A 13 6.20 0.13 -16.69
CA THR A 13 6.28 1.57 -17.04
C THR A 13 5.45 1.96 -18.27
N GLN A 14 5.08 1.00 -19.12
CA GLN A 14 4.25 1.25 -20.30
C GLN A 14 2.75 1.32 -19.98
N SER A 15 2.35 0.97 -18.76
CA SER A 15 0.95 0.96 -18.34
C SER A 15 0.45 2.37 -17.98
N GLY A 16 -0.76 2.71 -18.42
CA GLY A 16 -1.41 3.97 -18.03
C GLY A 16 -1.87 4.02 -16.56
N LEU A 17 -2.16 2.84 -15.97
CA LEU A 17 -2.48 2.68 -14.55
C LEU A 17 -2.18 1.25 -14.12
N LEU A 18 -1.49 1.10 -12.98
CA LEU A 18 -1.22 -0.19 -12.36
C LEU A 18 -2.18 -0.45 -11.20
N ILE A 19 -2.87 -1.59 -11.20
CA ILE A 19 -3.81 -1.97 -10.15
C ILE A 19 -3.26 -3.16 -9.37
N PHE A 20 -2.88 -2.92 -8.12
CA PHE A 20 -2.39 -3.94 -7.20
C PHE A 20 -3.53 -4.44 -6.31
N LYS A 21 -3.92 -5.69 -6.48
CA LYS A 21 -5.05 -6.29 -5.75
C LYS A 21 -4.61 -7.07 -4.52
N GLY A 22 -5.29 -6.85 -3.41
CA GLY A 22 -5.21 -7.68 -2.21
C GLY A 22 -4.05 -7.34 -1.27
N ASP A 23 -4.09 -7.99 -0.11
CA ASP A 23 -3.22 -7.71 1.02
C ASP A 23 -1.73 -8.01 0.72
N LEU A 24 -1.43 -9.14 0.08
CA LEU A 24 -0.04 -9.51 -0.25
C LEU A 24 0.64 -8.49 -1.17
N ASN A 25 -0.06 -7.97 -2.18
CA ASN A 25 0.51 -6.96 -3.07
C ASN A 25 0.76 -5.65 -2.32
N TYR A 26 -0.17 -5.23 -1.46
CA TYR A 26 0.04 -4.05 -0.62
C TYR A 26 1.26 -4.20 0.30
N ARG A 27 1.39 -5.34 1.00
CA ARG A 27 2.54 -5.64 1.85
C ARG A 27 3.85 -5.58 1.08
N LYS A 28 3.89 -6.13 -0.15
CA LYS A 28 5.06 -6.00 -1.04
C LYS A 28 5.34 -4.55 -1.44
N LEU A 29 4.31 -3.75 -1.73
CA LEU A 29 4.46 -2.33 -2.09
C LEU A 29 5.06 -1.51 -0.94
N VAL A 30 4.61 -1.74 0.29
CA VAL A 30 5.08 -1.01 1.49
C VAL A 30 6.24 -1.69 2.21
N ALA A 31 6.80 -2.74 1.59
CA ALA A 31 7.83 -3.66 2.10
C ALA A 31 7.56 -4.25 3.50
N ASP A 32 6.30 -4.36 3.91
CA ASP A 32 5.89 -5.03 5.15
C ASP A 32 6.57 -4.47 6.42
N LEU A 33 6.86 -3.16 6.43
CA LEU A 33 7.50 -2.48 7.56
C LEU A 33 6.47 -1.92 8.55
N ASN A 34 6.92 -1.71 9.79
CA ASN A 34 6.13 -1.06 10.83
C ASN A 34 6.11 0.47 10.63
N TRP A 35 5.32 0.92 9.66
CA TRP A 35 5.12 2.33 9.34
C TRP A 35 4.20 3.01 10.36
N PRO A 36 4.46 4.27 10.73
CA PRO A 36 3.41 5.11 11.30
C PRO A 36 2.19 5.15 10.36
N ALA A 37 0.99 4.94 10.87
CA ALA A 37 -0.22 4.83 10.04
C ALA A 37 -0.49 6.07 9.17
N SER A 38 -0.04 7.25 9.60
CA SER A 38 -0.14 8.52 8.86
C SER A 38 0.92 8.70 7.77
N THR A 39 1.90 7.80 7.67
CA THR A 39 2.96 7.84 6.64
C THR A 39 2.35 7.99 5.24
N PRO A 40 2.80 8.96 4.41
CA PRO A 40 2.30 9.07 3.05
C PRO A 40 2.55 7.79 2.26
N PHE A 41 1.55 7.35 1.49
CA PHE A 41 1.66 6.12 0.70
C PHE A 41 2.88 6.14 -0.24
N VAL A 42 3.13 7.27 -0.89
CA VAL A 42 4.33 7.53 -1.70
C VAL A 42 5.63 7.20 -0.97
N THR A 43 5.78 7.66 0.27
CA THR A 43 6.97 7.40 1.09
C THR A 43 7.13 5.91 1.37
N SER A 44 6.02 5.21 1.65
CA SER A 44 6.04 3.78 1.93
C SER A 44 6.42 2.90 0.73
N LEU A 45 6.27 3.41 -0.51
CA LEU A 45 6.67 2.70 -1.74
C LEU A 45 8.18 2.56 -1.92
N GLN A 46 8.99 3.30 -1.14
CA GLN A 46 10.45 3.21 -1.15
C GLN A 46 11.07 3.32 -2.56
N GLY A 47 10.55 4.25 -3.36
CA GLY A 47 11.01 4.50 -4.73
C GLY A 47 10.45 3.54 -5.79
N PHE A 48 9.58 2.59 -5.43
CA PHE A 48 8.83 1.81 -6.42
C PHE A 48 7.73 2.67 -7.04
N GLY A 49 7.99 3.21 -8.24
CA GLY A 49 7.03 4.04 -8.98
C GLY A 49 7.19 3.90 -10.49
N PRO A 50 6.97 2.71 -11.09
CA PRO A 50 7.10 2.54 -12.54
C PRO A 50 6.08 3.37 -13.33
N GLY A 51 4.95 3.73 -12.73
CA GLY A 51 3.90 4.58 -13.29
C GLY A 51 2.82 4.85 -12.25
N PRO A 52 1.72 5.55 -12.63
CA PRO A 52 0.58 5.76 -11.75
C PRO A 52 0.05 4.40 -11.25
N LEU A 53 -0.14 4.28 -9.93
CA LEU A 53 -0.56 3.03 -9.33
C LEU A 53 -1.63 3.23 -8.26
N VAL A 54 -2.51 2.24 -8.15
CA VAL A 54 -3.50 2.12 -7.09
C VAL A 54 -3.41 0.74 -6.46
N SER A 55 -3.42 0.71 -5.13
CA SER A 55 -3.62 -0.52 -4.37
C SER A 55 -5.05 -0.61 -3.85
N LEU A 56 -5.70 -1.75 -4.11
CA LEU A 56 -7.03 -2.08 -3.62
C LEU A 56 -6.90 -3.26 -2.65
N ARG A 57 -7.08 -2.99 -1.36
CA ARG A 57 -6.78 -3.95 -0.30
C ARG A 57 -7.92 -4.05 0.70
N ALA A 58 -8.33 -5.28 1.03
CA ALA A 58 -8.95 -5.59 2.31
C ALA A 58 -7.86 -5.83 3.36
N LEU A 59 -7.98 -5.26 4.55
CA LEU A 59 -6.95 -5.32 5.59
C LEU A 59 -6.89 -6.72 6.22
N LYS A 60 -5.78 -7.43 5.98
CA LYS A 60 -5.52 -8.77 6.53
C LYS A 60 -4.12 -8.89 7.15
N ALA A 61 -3.52 -7.75 7.49
CA ALA A 61 -2.18 -7.64 8.07
C ALA A 61 -2.02 -6.31 8.82
N ASP A 62 -1.14 -6.30 9.81
CA ASP A 62 -0.83 -5.23 10.77
C ASP A 62 -0.04 -4.04 10.21
N VAL A 63 0.01 -3.88 8.88
CA VAL A 63 0.60 -2.73 8.21
C VAL A 63 -0.47 -1.88 7.55
N VAL A 64 -0.40 -0.57 7.67
CA VAL A 64 -1.25 0.38 6.94
C VAL A 64 -0.57 1.74 6.89
N THR A 65 -0.82 2.50 5.83
CA THR A 65 -0.27 3.84 5.62
C THR A 65 -1.36 4.78 5.11
N ARG A 66 -1.08 6.09 5.08
CA ARG A 66 -1.96 7.13 4.55
C ARG A 66 -3.32 7.19 5.26
N LEU A 67 -3.34 6.93 6.56
CA LEU A 67 -4.48 7.29 7.39
C LEU A 67 -4.38 8.73 7.88
N ARG A 68 -5.50 9.31 8.29
CA ARG A 68 -5.46 10.61 8.99
C ARG A 68 -4.84 10.41 10.37
N GLU A 69 -4.20 11.45 10.90
CA GLU A 69 -3.74 11.47 12.30
C GLU A 69 -4.90 11.07 13.24
N GLY A 70 -4.62 10.19 14.20
CA GLY A 70 -5.59 9.64 15.16
C GLY A 70 -6.57 8.61 14.60
N GLN A 71 -6.70 8.43 13.27
CA GLN A 71 -7.68 7.49 12.69
C GLN A 71 -7.37 6.04 13.06
N ALA A 72 -6.09 5.65 13.15
CA ALA A 72 -5.71 4.31 13.57
C ALA A 72 -6.15 4.03 15.02
N ASP A 73 -5.99 5.00 15.92
CA ASP A 73 -6.36 4.89 17.34
C ASP A 73 -7.89 4.81 17.51
N GLU A 74 -8.63 5.60 16.73
CA GLU A 74 -10.10 5.51 16.66
C GLU A 74 -10.56 4.12 16.24
N MET A 75 -9.92 3.55 15.21
CA MET A 75 -10.24 2.21 14.72
C MET A 75 -9.88 1.12 15.73
N GLN A 76 -8.71 1.25 16.37
CA GLN A 76 -8.25 0.32 17.40
C GLN A 76 -9.21 0.24 18.59
N THR A 77 -9.84 1.36 18.95
CA THR A 77 -10.85 1.43 20.02
C THR A 77 -12.16 0.75 19.62
N ARG A 78 -12.52 0.78 18.34
CA ARG A 78 -13.77 0.19 17.81
C ARG A 78 -13.68 -1.32 17.65
N ASP A 79 -12.53 -1.80 17.18
CA ASP A 79 -12.28 -3.20 16.92
C ASP A 79 -10.78 -3.45 17.02
N SER A 80 -10.32 -4.25 17.99
CA SER A 80 -8.91 -4.51 18.19
C SER A 80 -8.26 -5.36 17.08
N GLN A 81 -9.05 -5.91 16.16
CA GLN A 81 -8.63 -6.76 15.04
C GLN A 81 -8.89 -6.13 13.68
N TRP A 82 -9.21 -4.83 13.63
CA TRP A 82 -9.63 -4.09 12.44
C TRP A 82 -8.66 -4.18 11.25
N MET A 83 -7.37 -4.40 11.50
CA MET A 83 -6.33 -4.54 10.45
C MET A 83 -6.17 -5.97 9.91
N ILE A 84 -6.69 -6.99 10.59
CA ILE A 84 -6.39 -8.38 10.28
C ILE A 84 -7.62 -9.24 9.98
N ASN A 85 -8.82 -8.78 10.35
CA ASN A 85 -10.05 -9.55 10.16
C ASN A 85 -10.65 -9.46 8.75
N GLY A 86 -10.16 -8.58 7.87
CA GLY A 86 -10.63 -8.45 6.50
C GLY A 86 -11.93 -7.65 6.31
N ASN A 87 -12.48 -7.05 7.38
CA ASN A 87 -13.76 -6.33 7.32
C ASN A 87 -13.65 -4.92 6.75
N LEU A 88 -12.43 -4.35 6.74
CA LEU A 88 -12.15 -3.02 6.25
C LEU A 88 -11.28 -3.07 5.01
N ALA A 89 -11.34 -1.99 4.22
CA ALA A 89 -10.55 -1.85 3.00
C ALA A 89 -9.95 -0.46 2.87
N VAL A 90 -8.81 -0.38 2.19
CA VAL A 90 -8.20 0.87 1.75
C VAL A 90 -8.00 0.88 0.24
N MET A 91 -8.15 2.07 -0.33
CA MET A 91 -7.71 2.40 -1.67
C MET A 91 -6.60 3.45 -1.56
N SER A 92 -5.40 3.10 -2.01
CA SER A 92 -4.23 3.98 -1.94
C SER A 92 -3.70 4.25 -3.34
N PHE A 93 -3.77 5.50 -3.78
CA PHE A 93 -3.27 5.95 -5.07
C PHE A 93 -1.95 6.70 -4.89
N ALA A 94 -1.00 6.46 -5.79
CA ALA A 94 0.21 7.24 -5.97
C ALA A 94 0.35 7.54 -7.48
N ASP A 95 0.57 8.81 -7.79
CA ASP A 95 0.92 9.21 -9.16
C ASP A 95 2.40 8.93 -9.43
N LYS A 96 2.82 9.02 -10.70
CA LYS A 96 4.22 8.95 -11.08
C LYS A 96 4.96 10.18 -10.51
N HIS A 97 6.04 9.94 -9.77
CA HIS A 97 6.95 10.98 -9.30
C HIS A 97 7.94 11.40 -10.38
#